data_AF-A0ABD0QJI6-F1
#
_entry.id   AF-A0ABD0QJI6-F1
#
_cell.length_a   1.000
_cell.length_b   1.000
_cell.length_c   1.000
_cell.angle_alpha   90.00
_cell.angle_beta   90.00
_cell.angle_gamma   90.00
#
_symmetry.space_group_name_H-M   'P 1'
#
loop_
_entity.id
_entity.type
_entity.pdbx_description
1 polymer ?
#
loop_
_entity_poly.entity_id
_entity_poly.type
_entity_poly.pdbx_seq_one_letter_code
_entity_poly.pdbx_strand_id
1 'polypeptide(L)'
;KRLNPQQARWALFLTRFNFKIIYYPGTKNVKADALSHRFFIDSPAELETIIPPDVIMSLIIWDLDESIRNATLQEPAPPECPEGKFYVPHSQCQNLLGTAHESPGSEHPGSRWTLSLLQTRYWWPSMHRDIT
;
A
#
# COMPACT_ATOMS: atom_id res chain seq x y z
N LYS A 1 -9.57 30.98 6.67
CA LYS A 1 -8.74 29.75 6.80
C LYS A 1 -8.64 29.09 5.43
N ARG A 2 -7.43 28.76 4.95
CA ARG A 2 -7.20 28.07 3.66
C ARG A 2 -7.25 26.55 3.90
N LEU A 3 -8.00 25.81 3.08
CA LEU A 3 -8.05 24.34 3.15
C LEU A 3 -6.77 23.75 2.56
N ASN A 4 -6.31 22.62 3.12
CA ASN A 4 -5.24 21.84 2.50
C ASN A 4 -5.77 21.08 1.25
N PRO A 5 -4.89 20.56 0.37
CA PRO A 5 -5.31 19.91 -0.87
C PRO A 5 -6.28 18.73 -0.67
N GLN A 6 -6.07 17.93 0.39
CA GLN A 6 -6.93 16.81 0.73
C GLN A 6 -8.32 17.29 1.17
N GLN A 7 -8.39 18.27 2.06
CA GLN A 7 -9.63 18.89 2.53
C GLN A 7 -10.40 19.55 1.39
N ALA A 8 -9.71 20.19 0.43
CA ALA A 8 -10.34 20.78 -0.74
C ALA A 8 -10.97 19.72 -1.65
N ARG A 9 -10.27 18.60 -1.89
CA ARG A 9 -10.82 17.45 -2.65
C ARG A 9 -12.06 16.87 -1.96
N TRP A 10 -12.00 16.65 -0.65
CA TRP A 10 -13.16 16.16 0.11
C TRP A 10 -14.32 17.16 0.13
N ALA A 11 -14.05 18.45 0.29
CA ALA A 11 -15.08 19.48 0.24
C ALA A 11 -15.81 19.47 -1.12
N LEU A 12 -15.07 19.43 -2.23
CA LEU A 12 -15.63 19.32 -3.59
C LEU A 12 -16.41 18.02 -3.83
N PHE A 13 -16.03 16.92 -3.20
CA PHE A 13 -16.77 15.67 -3.30
C PHE A 13 -18.09 15.75 -2.53
N LEU A 14 -18.06 16.29 -1.33
CA LEU A 14 -19.23 16.38 -0.45
C LEU A 14 -20.33 17.31 -0.98
N THR A 15 -20.00 18.31 -1.81
CA THR A 15 -21.01 19.18 -2.44
C THR A 15 -22.00 18.44 -3.33
N ARG A 16 -21.68 17.20 -3.75
CA ARG A 16 -22.57 16.35 -4.55
C ARG A 16 -23.76 15.80 -3.75
N PHE A 17 -23.72 15.94 -2.42
CA PHE A 17 -24.74 15.41 -1.52
C PHE A 17 -25.45 16.55 -0.79
N ASN A 18 -26.73 16.33 -0.47
CA ASN A 18 -27.47 17.21 0.42
C ASN A 18 -27.33 16.71 1.86
N PHE A 19 -26.47 17.35 2.66
CA PHE A 19 -26.20 16.94 4.03
C PHE A 19 -26.24 18.14 4.99
N LYS A 20 -26.40 17.84 6.28
CA LYS A 20 -26.28 18.82 7.36
C LYS A 20 -25.26 18.30 8.37
N ILE A 21 -24.29 19.14 8.72
CA ILE A 21 -23.34 18.83 9.79
C ILE A 21 -24.02 19.15 11.11
N ILE A 22 -24.34 18.13 11.89
CA ILE A 22 -24.97 18.27 13.21
C ILE A 22 -23.95 17.82 14.25
N TYR A 23 -23.62 18.69 15.20
CA TYR A 23 -22.78 18.31 16.33
C TYR A 23 -23.56 17.39 17.27
N TYR A 24 -22.96 16.25 17.61
CA TYR A 24 -23.53 15.30 18.55
C TYR A 24 -22.57 15.11 19.73
N PRO A 25 -22.98 15.44 20.96
CA PRO A 25 -22.13 15.28 22.15
C PRO A 25 -21.66 13.83 22.30
N GLY A 26 -20.39 13.63 22.64
CA GLY A 26 -19.78 12.29 22.73
C GLY A 26 -20.52 11.33 23.67
N THR A 27 -21.07 11.84 24.77
CA THR A 27 -21.87 11.06 25.73
C THR A 27 -23.13 10.44 25.14
N LYS A 28 -23.66 11.00 24.05
CA LYS A 28 -24.80 10.42 23.31
C LYS A 28 -24.35 9.60 22.11
N ASN A 29 -23.10 9.75 21.67
CA ASN A 29 -22.54 9.09 20.49
C ASN A 29 -22.01 7.68 20.78
N VAL A 30 -22.56 7.00 21.78
CA VAL A 30 -22.09 5.71 22.31
C VAL A 30 -22.00 4.63 21.21
N LYS A 31 -22.89 4.66 20.21
CA LYS A 31 -22.86 3.69 19.11
C LYS A 31 -21.65 3.86 18.19
N ALA A 32 -21.30 5.09 17.84
CA ALA A 32 -20.10 5.34 17.04
C ALA A 32 -18.83 5.17 17.88
N ASP A 33 -18.91 5.51 19.17
CA ASP A 33 -17.85 5.26 20.14
C ASP A 33 -17.55 3.75 20.24
N ALA A 34 -18.56 2.89 20.38
CA ALA A 34 -18.37 1.44 20.38
C ALA A 34 -17.65 0.88 19.13
N LEU A 35 -17.70 1.58 17.99
CA LEU A 35 -16.99 1.20 16.75
C LEU A 35 -15.56 1.77 16.67
N SER A 36 -15.25 2.85 17.38
CA SER A 36 -13.88 3.38 17.46
C SER A 36 -13.02 2.65 18.49
N HIS A 37 -13.67 1.93 19.41
CA HIS A 37 -13.00 1.11 20.39
C HIS A 37 -12.52 -0.17 19.70
N ARG A 38 -11.25 -0.19 19.30
CA ARG A 38 -10.55 -1.44 19.02
C ARG A 38 -10.61 -2.24 20.32
N PHE A 39 -11.41 -3.30 20.35
CA PHE A 39 -11.37 -4.26 21.46
C PHE A 39 -9.94 -4.79 21.50
N PHE A 40 -9.15 -4.30 22.47
CA PHE A 40 -7.90 -4.95 22.83
C PHE A 40 -8.33 -6.27 23.47
N ILE A 41 -8.30 -7.33 22.67
CA ILE A 41 -8.43 -8.67 23.18
C ILE A 41 -7.14 -8.89 24.00
N ASP A 42 -7.25 -8.85 25.33
CA ASP A 42 -6.14 -9.14 26.27
C ASP A 42 -5.68 -10.61 26.21
N SER A 43 -6.27 -11.42 25.33
CA SER A 43 -5.78 -12.75 25.00
C SER A 43 -4.83 -12.65 23.79
N PRO A 44 -3.56 -13.06 23.92
CA PRO A 44 -2.69 -13.32 22.77
C PRO A 44 -3.12 -14.64 22.11
N ALA A 45 -4.43 -14.83 21.90
CA ALA A 45 -4.87 -15.79 20.91
C ALA A 45 -4.35 -15.21 19.62
N GLU A 46 -3.29 -15.82 19.08
CA GLU A 46 -2.70 -15.53 17.79
C GLU A 46 -3.81 -15.07 16.87
N LEU A 47 -3.80 -13.79 16.49
CA LEU A 47 -4.78 -13.26 15.54
C LEU A 47 -4.50 -14.01 14.25
N GLU A 48 -5.15 -15.15 14.06
CA GLU A 48 -5.13 -15.91 12.82
C GLU A 48 -5.68 -14.95 11.77
N THR A 49 -4.76 -14.41 10.98
CA THR A 49 -5.12 -13.52 9.89
C THR A 49 -5.95 -14.36 8.93
N ILE A 50 -7.18 -13.92 8.63
CA ILE A 50 -8.10 -14.60 7.69
C ILE A 50 -7.38 -14.94 6.38
N ILE A 51 -6.44 -14.06 5.99
CA ILE A 51 -5.48 -14.31 4.94
C ILE A 51 -4.18 -14.77 5.61
N PRO A 52 -3.70 -16.00 5.35
CA PRO A 52 -2.39 -16.43 5.81
C PRO A 52 -1.31 -15.44 5.34
N PRO A 53 -0.23 -15.22 6.11
CA PRO A 53 0.87 -14.36 5.68
C PRO A 53 1.44 -14.76 4.31
N ASP A 54 1.40 -16.06 4.00
CA ASP A 54 1.85 -16.65 2.73
C ASP A 54 0.92 -16.35 1.54
N VAL A 55 -0.30 -15.84 1.79
CA VAL A 55 -1.36 -15.63 0.80
C VAL A 55 -1.64 -14.13 0.58
N ILE A 56 -0.76 -13.24 1.04
CA ILE A 56 -0.82 -11.84 0.62
C ILE A 56 -0.59 -11.82 -0.89
N MET A 57 -1.69 -11.74 -1.65
CA MET A 57 -1.64 -11.58 -3.08
C MET A 57 -0.89 -10.29 -3.37
N SER A 58 0.34 -10.47 -3.83
CA SER A 58 1.10 -9.50 -4.61
C SER A 58 0.13 -8.69 -5.46
N LEU A 59 0.38 -7.37 -5.58
CA LEU A 59 -0.25 -6.60 -6.63
C LEU A 59 -0.21 -7.42 -7.93
N ILE A 60 -1.33 -7.41 -8.65
CA ILE A 60 -1.47 -8.00 -9.97
C ILE A 60 -0.57 -7.16 -10.91
N ILE A 61 0.73 -7.49 -10.94
CA ILE A 61 1.77 -6.85 -11.77
C ILE A 61 2.22 -7.86 -12.83
N TRP A 62 1.28 -8.40 -13.60
CA TRP A 62 1.58 -9.48 -14.54
C TRP A 62 2.33 -8.98 -15.78
N ASP A 63 2.06 -7.75 -16.22
CA ASP A 63 2.63 -7.20 -17.46
C ASP A 63 4.11 -6.79 -17.35
N LEU A 64 4.60 -6.46 -16.14
CA LEU A 64 6.01 -6.04 -15.96
C LEU A 64 6.97 -7.21 -15.78
N ASP A 65 6.48 -8.40 -15.42
CA ASP A 65 7.34 -9.55 -15.13
C ASP A 65 8.15 -9.98 -16.37
N GLU A 66 7.60 -9.86 -17.58
CA GLU A 66 8.32 -10.17 -18.82
C GLU A 66 9.37 -9.09 -19.17
N SER A 67 9.02 -7.82 -19.01
CA SER A 67 9.95 -6.70 -19.20
C SER A 67 11.14 -6.77 -18.24
N ILE A 68 10.87 -7.07 -16.96
CA ILE A 68 11.90 -7.23 -15.93
C ILE A 68 12.79 -8.44 -16.23
N ARG A 69 12.20 -9.58 -16.63
CA ARG A 69 12.98 -10.76 -17.05
C ARG A 69 13.91 -10.45 -18.22
N ASN A 70 13.41 -9.79 -19.26
CA ASN A 70 14.20 -9.40 -20.42
C ASN A 70 15.32 -8.42 -20.07
N ALA A 71 15.04 -7.44 -19.20
CA ALA A 71 16.06 -6.50 -18.72
C ALA A 71 17.13 -7.20 -17.86
N THR A 72 16.75 -8.19 -17.05
CA THR A 72 17.67 -8.99 -16.22
C THR A 72 18.61 -9.86 -17.07
N LEU A 73 18.22 -10.25 -18.28
CA LEU A 73 19.13 -10.93 -19.21
C LEU A 73 20.27 -10.01 -19.70
N GLN A 74 20.03 -8.70 -19.76
CA GLN A 74 21.03 -7.72 -20.17
C GLN A 74 21.89 -7.23 -19.00
N GLU A 75 21.28 -7.09 -17.83
CA GLU A 75 21.93 -6.72 -16.58
C GLU A 75 21.69 -7.84 -15.54
N PRO A 76 22.65 -8.77 -15.38
CA PRO A 76 22.47 -9.90 -14.48
C PRO A 76 22.45 -9.44 -13.02
N ALA A 77 21.75 -10.21 -12.19
CA ALA A 77 21.62 -9.91 -10.76
C ALA A 77 23.01 -9.84 -10.08
N PRO A 78 23.27 -8.82 -9.26
CA PRO A 78 24.50 -8.74 -8.48
C PRO A 78 24.52 -9.86 -7.42
N PRO A 79 25.70 -10.25 -6.93
CA PRO A 79 25.85 -11.30 -5.91
C PRO A 79 25.16 -10.97 -4.57
N GLU A 80 24.81 -9.70 -4.36
CA GLU A 80 24.06 -9.20 -3.20
C GLU A 80 22.56 -9.52 -3.28
N CYS A 81 22.07 -10.00 -4.42
CA CYS A 81 20.66 -10.33 -4.63
C CYS A 81 20.26 -11.52 -3.74
N PRO A 82 19.25 -11.35 -2.84
CA PRO A 82 18.81 -12.42 -1.97
C PRO A 82 18.22 -13.61 -2.75
N GLU A 83 18.41 -14.82 -2.22
CA GLU A 83 17.80 -16.03 -2.79
C GLU A 83 16.26 -15.91 -2.82
N GLY A 84 15.67 -16.33 -3.94
CA GLY A 84 14.21 -16.31 -4.13
C GLY A 84 13.60 -14.94 -4.46
N LYS A 85 14.40 -13.88 -4.64
CA LYS A 85 13.93 -12.57 -5.12
C LYS A 85 14.21 -12.38 -6.61
N PHE A 86 13.30 -11.68 -7.29
CA PHE A 86 13.53 -11.21 -8.66
C PHE A 86 14.30 -9.89 -8.62
N TYR A 87 15.50 -9.90 -9.20
CA TYR A 87 16.27 -8.68 -9.41
C TYR A 87 15.53 -7.74 -10.37
N VAL A 88 15.50 -6.45 -10.02
CA VAL A 88 14.92 -5.40 -10.85
C VAL A 88 16.04 -4.44 -11.27
N PRO A 89 16.40 -4.42 -12.57
CA PRO A 89 17.31 -3.43 -13.12
C PRO A 89 16.83 -2.01 -12.84
N HIS A 90 17.76 -1.06 -12.65
CA HIS A 90 17.40 0.30 -12.26
C HIS A 90 16.48 1.00 -13.28
N SER A 91 16.60 0.61 -14.56
CA SER A 91 15.75 1.06 -15.67
C SER A 91 14.27 0.68 -15.52
N GLN A 92 13.97 -0.40 -14.79
CA GLN A 92 12.61 -0.88 -14.57
C GLN A 92 12.01 -0.46 -13.22
N CYS A 93 12.81 0.10 -12.31
CA CYS A 93 12.34 0.54 -11.00
C CYS A 93 11.19 1.55 -11.10
N GLN A 94 11.31 2.56 -11.97
CA GLN A 94 10.25 3.57 -12.12
C GLN A 94 8.95 2.98 -12.67
N ASN A 95 9.05 2.06 -13.64
CA ASN A 95 7.87 1.39 -14.20
C ASN A 95 7.18 0.54 -13.13
N LEU A 96 7.95 -0.24 -12.37
CA LEU A 96 7.45 -1.06 -11.27
C LEU A 96 6.75 -0.24 -10.19
N LEU A 97 7.34 0.90 -9.81
CA LEU A 97 6.74 1.82 -8.84
C LEU A 97 5.47 2.47 -9.38
N GLY A 98 5.47 2.94 -10.64
CA GLY A 98 4.30 3.54 -11.28
C GLY A 98 3.11 2.57 -11.31
N THR A 99 3.34 1.34 -11.78
CA THR A 99 2.29 0.31 -11.81
C THR A 99 1.81 -0.07 -10.41
N ALA A 100 2.71 -0.07 -9.41
CA ALA A 100 2.31 -0.30 -8.02
C ALA A 100 1.34 0.78 -7.49
N HIS A 101 1.50 2.03 -7.95
CA HIS A 101 0.62 3.15 -7.57
C HIS A 101 -0.69 3.23 -8.37
N GLU A 102 -0.74 2.64 -9.57
CA GLU A 102 -1.90 2.73 -10.47
C GLU A 102 -2.83 1.52 -10.42
N SER A 103 -2.45 0.43 -9.73
CA SER A 103 -3.29 -0.77 -9.73
C SER A 103 -4.67 -0.52 -9.08
N PRO A 104 -5.77 -1.13 -9.58
CA PRO A 104 -7.13 -0.86 -9.10
C PRO A 104 -7.38 -1.15 -7.61
N GLY A 105 -6.51 -1.92 -6.94
CA GLY A 105 -6.56 -2.20 -5.50
C GLY A 105 -5.60 -1.36 -4.66
N SER A 106 -4.83 -0.47 -5.29
CA SER A 106 -3.85 0.43 -4.68
C SER A 106 -4.56 1.74 -4.37
N GLU A 107 -5.20 1.86 -3.19
CA GLU A 107 -5.73 3.13 -2.67
C GLU A 107 -4.60 4.11 -2.30
N HIS A 108 -3.70 4.40 -3.24
CA HIS A 108 -2.48 5.21 -3.05
C HIS A 108 -1.71 4.79 -1.78
N PRO A 109 -1.17 3.57 -1.75
CA PRO A 109 -0.43 3.05 -0.62
C PRO A 109 0.74 3.96 -0.30
N GLY A 110 0.89 4.28 0.99
CA GLY A 110 2.06 5.00 1.48
C GLY A 110 3.34 4.18 1.27
N SER A 111 4.49 4.86 1.31
CA SER A 111 5.82 4.27 1.08
C SER A 111 6.08 2.98 1.85
N ARG A 112 5.65 2.89 3.12
CA ARG A 112 5.79 1.67 3.94
C ARG A 112 5.05 0.46 3.36
N TRP A 113 3.86 0.66 2.80
CA TRP A 113 3.07 -0.44 2.25
C TRP A 113 3.62 -0.86 0.89
N THR A 114 3.98 0.10 0.03
CA THR A 114 4.66 -0.17 -1.24
C THR A 114 5.96 -0.95 -1.02
N LEU A 115 6.79 -0.53 -0.05
CA LEU A 115 8.01 -1.25 0.31
C LEU A 115 7.68 -2.66 0.80
N SER A 116 6.74 -2.79 1.74
CA SER A 116 6.35 -4.08 2.31
C SER A 116 5.87 -5.08 1.26
N LEU A 117 5.21 -4.60 0.22
CA LEU A 117 4.64 -5.44 -0.83
C LEU A 117 5.66 -5.79 -1.92
N LEU A 118 6.45 -4.81 -2.38
CA LEU A 118 7.46 -5.05 -3.41
C LEU A 118 8.63 -5.88 -2.89
N GLN A 119 9.06 -5.67 -1.64
CA GLN A 119 10.17 -6.43 -1.04
C GLN A 119 9.84 -7.93 -0.91
N THR A 120 8.57 -8.33 -0.99
CA THR A 120 8.16 -9.75 -0.90
C THR A 120 8.70 -10.57 -2.08
N ARG A 121 8.71 -9.97 -3.28
CA ARG A 121 9.01 -10.68 -4.53
C ARG A 121 10.19 -10.09 -5.30
N TYR A 122 10.42 -8.78 -5.19
CA TYR A 122 11.43 -8.05 -5.95
C TYR A 122 12.57 -7.58 -5.05
N TRP A 123 13.72 -7.26 -5.66
CA TRP A 123 14.85 -6.65 -4.98
C TRP A 123 15.69 -5.79 -5.94
N TRP A 124 16.18 -4.65 -5.47
CA TRP A 124 17.26 -3.87 -6.10
C TRP A 124 18.04 -3.10 -5.04
N PRO A 125 19.32 -2.73 -5.27
CA PRO A 125 20.22 -2.21 -4.22
C PRO A 125 19.69 -0.97 -3.48
N SER A 126 18.95 -0.11 -4.19
CA SER A 126 18.42 1.14 -3.65
C SER A 126 16.94 1.12 -3.29
N MET A 127 16.31 -0.06 -3.23
CA MET A 127 14.85 -0.21 -3.01
C MET A 127 14.29 0.62 -1.86
N HIS A 128 14.95 0.57 -0.70
CA HIS A 128 14.50 1.30 0.47
C HIS A 128 14.53 2.82 0.25
N ARG A 129 15.60 3.32 -0.39
CA ARG A 129 15.75 4.75 -0.67
C ARG A 129 14.79 5.23 -1.75
N ASP A 130 14.52 4.40 -2.76
CA ASP A 130 13.70 4.81 -3.90
C ASP A 130 12.19 4.79 -3.59
N ILE A 131 11.78 4.06 -2.54
CA ILE A 131 10.38 3.96 -2.10
C ILE A 131 10.06 4.93 -0.94
N THR A 132 11.05 5.34 -0.14
CA THR A 132 10.86 6.18 1.07
C THR A 132 10.82 7.67 0.74
#